data_AF-A0A7V4HAV1-F1
#
_entry.id   AF-A0A7V4HAV1-F1
#
_cell.length_a   1.000
_cell.length_b   1.000
_cell.length_c   1.000
_cell.angle_alpha   90.00
_cell.angle_beta   90.00
_cell.angle_gamma   90.00
#
_symmetry.space_group_name_H-M   'P 1'
#
loop_
_entity.id
_entity.type
_entity.pdbx_description
1 polymer ?
#
loop_
_entity_poly.entity_id
_entity_poly.type
_entity_poly.pdbx_seq_one_letter_code
_entity_poly.pdbx_strand_id
1 'polypeptide(L)'
;MEENKLQNQINEINLKLDKILEEIEYLQRKRREMEDLKDDLLRVGKDLYQTTVKELDEVHDYISTGEILFLGKKVLRNISTLTKTLEQLESARDFLQDAAPLARESFIDLMNKLDEFDRKGYFTFAKELGKVTDRVVTSFSPEDVKKFGENIVTIINTIKNLTQPEILQTANNALAVYKNINIDVNEKISLIRLLKEINTPEVKRGLYYAIQFLKNMSNQQKEDNNANKTNSR
;
A
#
# COMPACT_ATOMS: atom_id res chain seq x y z
N MET A 1 -33.72 -4.19 -24.66
CA MET A 1 -32.70 -4.85 -23.80
C MET A 1 -32.69 -4.29 -22.38
N GLU A 2 -32.93 -2.99 -22.18
CA GLU A 2 -32.98 -2.39 -20.84
C GLU A 2 -34.19 -2.86 -19.99
N GLU A 3 -35.34 -3.07 -20.62
CA GLU A 3 -36.57 -3.56 -19.96
C GLU A 3 -36.38 -4.94 -19.30
N ASN A 4 -35.65 -5.85 -19.97
CA ASN A 4 -35.31 -7.18 -19.43
C ASN A 4 -34.35 -7.10 -18.24
N LYS A 5 -33.44 -6.11 -18.24
CA LYS A 5 -32.49 -5.92 -17.13
C LYS A 5 -33.20 -5.37 -15.89
N LEU A 6 -34.16 -4.46 -16.09
CA LEU A 6 -35.00 -3.93 -15.02
C LEU A 6 -35.91 -5.02 -14.43
N GLN A 7 -36.51 -5.86 -15.29
CA GLN A 7 -37.35 -6.98 -14.83
C GLN A 7 -36.55 -8.00 -14.03
N ASN A 8 -35.31 -8.31 -14.44
CA ASN A 8 -34.43 -9.21 -13.69
C ASN A 8 -34.03 -8.63 -12.33
N GLN A 9 -33.75 -7.32 -12.24
CA GLN A 9 -33.47 -6.66 -10.98
C GLN A 9 -34.68 -6.66 -10.03
N ILE A 10 -35.88 -6.44 -10.55
CA ILE A 10 -37.13 -6.52 -9.77
C ILE A 10 -37.34 -7.95 -9.25
N ASN A 11 -37.08 -8.97 -10.08
CA ASN A 11 -37.19 -10.36 -9.66
C ASN A 11 -36.16 -10.73 -8.58
N GLU A 12 -34.93 -10.26 -8.69
CA GLU A 12 -33.91 -10.44 -7.63
C GLU A 12 -34.28 -9.73 -6.33
N ILE A 13 -34.90 -8.54 -6.41
CA ILE A 13 -35.38 -7.82 -5.24
C ILE A 13 -36.54 -8.56 -4.59
N ASN A 14 -37.51 -9.06 -5.36
CA ASN A 14 -38.63 -9.84 -4.84
C ASN A 14 -38.15 -11.10 -4.11
N LEU A 15 -37.19 -11.83 -4.68
CA LEU A 15 -36.58 -12.99 -4.01
C LEU A 15 -35.89 -12.62 -2.68
N LYS A 16 -35.22 -11.45 -2.62
CA LYS A 16 -34.61 -10.94 -1.39
C LYS A 16 -35.67 -10.51 -0.37
N LEU A 17 -36.76 -9.89 -0.83
CA LEU A 17 -37.87 -9.48 0.03
C LEU A 17 -38.62 -10.68 0.60
N ASP A 18 -38.83 -11.73 -0.18
CA ASP A 18 -39.45 -12.98 0.26
C ASP A 18 -38.59 -13.65 1.36
N LYS A 19 -37.27 -13.68 1.18
CA LYS A 19 -36.35 -14.20 2.21
C LYS A 19 -36.35 -13.36 3.49
N ILE A 20 -36.46 -12.03 3.36
CA ILE A 20 -36.59 -11.13 4.53
C ILE A 20 -37.95 -11.31 5.22
N LEU A 21 -39.03 -11.50 4.46
CA LEU A 21 -40.36 -11.77 4.99
C LEU A 21 -40.40 -13.07 5.79
N GLU A 22 -39.78 -14.13 5.27
CA GLU A 22 -39.66 -15.42 5.96
C GLU A 22 -38.90 -15.29 7.30
N GLU A 23 -37.79 -14.55 7.30
CA GLU A 23 -37.01 -14.26 8.51
C GLU A 23 -37.82 -13.44 9.53
N ILE A 24 -38.59 -12.46 9.07
CA ILE A 24 -39.46 -11.63 9.92
C ILE A 24 -40.57 -12.48 10.57
N GLU A 25 -41.18 -13.40 9.82
CA GLU A 25 -42.21 -14.29 10.35
C GLU A 25 -41.64 -15.26 11.40
N TYR A 26 -40.43 -15.78 11.16
CA TYR A 26 -39.70 -16.61 12.13
C TYR A 26 -39.41 -15.83 13.43
N LEU A 27 -38.94 -14.59 13.31
CA LEU A 27 -38.69 -13.71 14.46
C LEU A 27 -39.96 -13.38 15.24
N GLN A 28 -41.08 -13.17 14.55
CA GLN A 28 -42.37 -12.94 15.22
C GLN A 28 -42.86 -14.16 15.99
N ARG A 29 -42.67 -15.37 15.43
CA ARG A 29 -43.07 -16.62 16.09
C ARG A 29 -42.27 -16.86 17.38
N LYS A 30 -40.95 -16.71 17.33
CA LYS A 30 -40.09 -16.81 18.52
C LYS A 30 -40.45 -15.79 19.61
N ARG A 31 -40.82 -14.57 19.23
CA ARG A 31 -41.28 -13.56 20.21
C ARG A 31 -42.55 -13.99 20.94
N ARG A 32 -43.51 -14.58 20.23
CA ARG A 32 -44.76 -15.08 20.82
C ARG A 32 -44.50 -16.25 21.77
N GLU A 33 -43.72 -17.24 21.35
CA GLU A 33 -43.32 -18.37 22.20
C GLU A 33 -42.59 -17.89 23.48
N MET A 34 -41.85 -16.79 23.40
CA MET A 34 -41.15 -16.20 24.54
C MET A 34 -42.07 -15.36 25.45
N GLU A 35 -43.10 -14.73 24.91
CA GLU A 35 -44.15 -14.08 25.70
C GLU A 35 -44.93 -15.12 26.51
N ASP A 36 -45.26 -16.25 25.88
CA ASP A 36 -45.90 -17.38 26.54
C ASP A 36 -45.00 -17.96 27.65
N LEU A 37 -43.71 -18.16 27.36
CA LEU A 37 -42.74 -18.61 28.38
C LEU A 37 -42.62 -17.62 29.54
N LYS A 38 -42.65 -16.31 29.28
CA LYS A 38 -42.63 -15.28 30.33
C LYS A 38 -43.85 -15.40 31.24
N ASP A 39 -45.02 -15.62 30.66
CA ASP A 39 -46.26 -15.75 31.40
C ASP A 39 -46.34 -17.07 32.19
N ASP A 40 -45.81 -18.16 31.63
CA ASP A 40 -45.69 -19.44 32.32
C ASP A 40 -44.65 -19.40 33.45
N LEU A 41 -43.51 -18.74 33.25
CA LEU A 41 -42.51 -18.52 34.30
C LEU A 41 -43.05 -17.63 35.43
N LEU A 42 -43.88 -16.63 35.11
CA LEU A 42 -44.56 -15.81 36.12
C LEU A 42 -45.54 -16.66 36.97
N ARG A 43 -46.19 -17.64 36.35
CA ARG A 43 -47.11 -18.56 37.03
C ARG A 43 -46.35 -19.54 37.93
N VAL A 44 -45.36 -20.25 37.39
CA VAL A 44 -44.56 -21.24 38.14
C VAL A 44 -43.70 -20.59 39.22
N GLY A 45 -43.19 -19.37 38.97
CA GLY A 45 -42.41 -18.61 39.95
C GLY A 45 -43.18 -18.26 41.22
N LYS A 46 -44.51 -18.11 41.13
CA LYS A 46 -45.37 -17.88 42.29
C LYS A 46 -45.47 -19.11 43.18
N ASP A 47 -45.50 -20.30 42.59
CA ASP A 47 -45.63 -21.58 43.30
C ASP A 47 -44.29 -22.03 43.90
N LEU A 48 -43.19 -21.81 43.16
CA LEU A 48 -41.82 -21.98 43.66
C LEU A 48 -41.55 -21.04 44.84
N TYR A 49 -41.94 -19.76 44.76
CA TYR A 49 -41.79 -18.82 45.87
C TYR A 49 -42.44 -19.31 47.17
N GLN A 50 -43.67 -19.83 47.10
CA GLN A 50 -44.37 -20.34 48.29
C GLN A 50 -43.70 -21.58 48.90
N THR A 51 -43.04 -22.39 48.07
CA THR A 51 -42.33 -23.60 48.50
C THR A 51 -40.95 -23.24 49.05
N THR A 52 -40.19 -22.42 48.33
CA THR A 52 -38.84 -21.96 48.70
C THR A 52 -38.86 -21.09 49.96
N VAL A 53 -39.84 -20.21 50.16
CA VAL A 53 -39.95 -19.40 51.40
C VAL A 53 -40.20 -20.27 52.64
N LYS A 54 -40.80 -21.45 52.50
CA LYS A 54 -40.96 -22.42 53.59
C LYS A 54 -39.67 -23.18 53.92
N GLU A 55 -38.75 -23.29 52.97
CA GLU A 55 -37.50 -24.04 53.10
C GLU A 55 -36.26 -23.13 53.27
N LEU A 56 -36.37 -21.83 53.03
CA LEU A 56 -35.29 -20.82 53.16
C LEU A 56 -35.08 -20.25 54.57
N ASP A 57 -35.53 -20.94 55.61
CA ASP A 57 -35.27 -20.54 57.00
C ASP A 57 -33.77 -20.72 57.39
N GLU A 58 -32.98 -21.42 56.57
CA GLU A 58 -31.56 -21.72 56.82
C GLU A 58 -30.55 -20.74 56.16
N VAL A 59 -30.97 -19.81 55.28
CA VAL A 59 -30.05 -18.92 54.50
C VAL A 59 -30.33 -17.42 54.75
N HIS A 60 -31.03 -17.10 55.84
CA HIS A 60 -31.60 -15.78 56.12
C HIS A 60 -30.59 -14.61 56.21
N ASP A 61 -29.31 -14.89 56.49
CA ASP A 61 -28.32 -13.85 56.82
C ASP A 61 -27.74 -13.09 55.60
N TYR A 62 -27.92 -13.58 54.37
CA TYR A 62 -27.26 -13.00 53.18
C TYR A 62 -28.18 -12.63 52.03
N ILE A 63 -29.42 -13.14 52.01
CA ILE A 63 -30.35 -12.91 50.91
C ILE A 63 -31.75 -12.68 51.47
N SER A 64 -32.26 -11.47 51.30
CA SER A 64 -33.64 -11.17 51.69
C SER A 64 -34.62 -11.77 50.68
N THR A 65 -35.71 -12.36 51.15
CA THR A 65 -36.81 -12.91 50.32
C THR A 65 -37.34 -11.90 49.28
N GLY A 66 -37.30 -10.60 49.60
CA GLY A 66 -37.67 -9.51 48.68
C GLY A 66 -36.67 -9.28 47.54
N GLU A 67 -35.39 -9.54 47.75
CA GLU A 67 -34.32 -9.36 46.75
C GLU A 67 -34.39 -10.44 45.67
N ILE A 68 -34.72 -11.68 46.02
CA ILE A 68 -34.95 -12.77 45.07
C ILE A 68 -36.12 -12.44 44.13
N LEU A 69 -37.23 -11.93 44.68
CA LEU A 69 -38.38 -11.48 43.89
C LEU A 69 -38.03 -10.31 42.99
N PHE A 70 -37.22 -9.36 43.46
CA PHE A 70 -36.77 -8.23 42.66
C PHE A 70 -35.88 -8.68 41.50
N LEU A 71 -34.96 -9.62 41.74
CA LEU A 71 -34.10 -10.21 40.71
C LEU A 71 -34.91 -11.02 39.70
N GLY A 72 -35.83 -11.87 40.15
CA GLY A 72 -36.73 -12.63 39.28
C GLY A 72 -37.57 -11.71 38.39
N LYS A 73 -38.17 -10.65 38.96
CA LYS A 73 -38.88 -9.62 38.17
C LYS A 73 -37.96 -8.91 37.18
N LYS A 74 -36.72 -8.61 37.57
CA LYS A 74 -35.74 -7.96 36.67
C LYS A 74 -35.35 -8.88 35.52
N VAL A 75 -35.17 -10.18 35.75
CA VAL A 75 -34.90 -11.17 34.69
C VAL A 75 -36.10 -11.32 33.77
N LEU A 76 -37.32 -11.50 34.31
CA LEU A 76 -38.53 -11.65 33.50
C LEU A 76 -38.85 -10.40 32.68
N ARG A 77 -38.62 -9.21 33.24
CA ARG A 77 -38.77 -7.94 32.51
C ARG A 77 -37.74 -7.78 31.39
N ASN A 78 -36.54 -8.34 31.56
CA ASN A 78 -35.44 -8.23 30.61
C ASN A 78 -35.21 -9.49 29.77
N ILE A 79 -36.12 -10.48 29.83
CA ILE A 79 -35.95 -11.76 29.14
C ILE A 79 -35.82 -11.55 27.64
N SER A 80 -36.62 -10.64 27.06
CA SER A 80 -36.51 -10.28 25.64
C SER A 80 -35.14 -9.70 25.28
N THR A 81 -34.53 -8.90 26.16
CA THR A 81 -33.18 -8.35 25.93
C THR A 81 -32.13 -9.44 26.01
N LEU A 82 -32.22 -10.33 27.00
CA LEU A 82 -31.31 -11.46 27.15
C LEU A 82 -31.40 -12.40 25.94
N THR A 83 -32.60 -12.69 25.46
CA THR A 83 -32.82 -13.51 24.26
C THR A 83 -32.18 -12.87 23.04
N LYS A 84 -32.37 -11.57 22.80
CA LYS A 84 -31.73 -10.85 21.68
C LYS A 84 -30.20 -10.90 21.76
N THR A 85 -29.63 -10.81 22.96
CA THR A 85 -28.17 -10.95 23.14
C THR A 85 -27.69 -12.36 22.84
N LEU A 86 -28.45 -13.38 23.24
CA LEU A 86 -28.14 -14.78 22.91
C LEU A 86 -28.22 -15.04 21.40
N GLU A 87 -29.23 -14.49 20.71
CA GLU A 87 -29.35 -14.55 19.25
C GLU A 87 -28.18 -13.84 18.54
N GLN A 88 -27.72 -12.71 19.08
CA GLN A 88 -26.54 -12.01 18.56
C GLN A 88 -25.25 -12.81 18.77
N LEU A 89 -25.11 -13.49 19.91
CA LEU A 89 -23.96 -14.36 20.17
C LEU A 89 -23.96 -15.59 19.26
N GLU A 90 -25.13 -16.16 18.98
CA GLU A 90 -25.31 -17.25 18.01
C GLU A 90 -24.92 -16.78 16.61
N SER A 91 -25.44 -15.63 16.18
CA SER A 91 -25.10 -15.02 14.87
C SER A 91 -23.60 -14.72 14.75
N ALA A 92 -22.97 -14.23 15.82
CA ALA A 92 -21.53 -13.97 15.83
C ALA A 92 -20.71 -15.26 15.77
N ARG A 93 -21.14 -16.31 16.48
CA ARG A 93 -20.52 -17.63 16.43
C ARG A 93 -20.64 -18.24 15.04
N ASP A 94 -21.81 -18.16 14.43
CA ASP A 94 -22.08 -18.72 13.11
C ASP A 94 -21.27 -17.96 12.04
N PHE A 95 -21.23 -16.63 12.10
CA PHE A 95 -20.32 -15.83 11.28
C PHE A 95 -18.85 -16.24 11.46
N LEU A 96 -18.39 -16.45 12.69
CA LEU A 96 -17.01 -16.89 12.96
C LEU A 96 -16.76 -18.30 12.41
N GLN A 97 -17.72 -19.20 12.49
CA GLN A 97 -17.62 -20.55 11.92
C GLN A 97 -17.53 -20.51 10.39
N ASP A 98 -18.30 -19.63 9.75
CA ASP A 98 -18.29 -19.46 8.30
C ASP A 98 -17.05 -18.69 7.79
N ALA A 99 -16.62 -17.68 8.53
CA ALA A 99 -15.48 -16.84 8.16
C ALA A 99 -14.13 -17.48 8.49
N ALA A 100 -14.05 -18.35 9.51
CA ALA A 100 -12.77 -18.95 9.92
C ALA A 100 -12.09 -19.77 8.81
N PRO A 101 -12.79 -20.63 8.04
CA PRO A 101 -12.20 -21.34 6.90
C PRO A 101 -11.65 -20.39 5.82
N LEU A 102 -12.45 -19.39 5.42
CA LEU A 102 -12.05 -18.41 4.41
C LEU A 102 -10.84 -17.57 4.87
N ALA A 103 -10.83 -17.18 6.15
CA ALA A 103 -9.73 -16.44 6.74
C ALA A 103 -8.45 -17.29 6.80
N ARG A 104 -8.55 -18.59 7.09
CA ARG A 104 -7.40 -19.50 7.09
C ARG A 104 -6.77 -19.64 5.70
N GLU A 105 -7.59 -19.86 4.67
CA GLU A 105 -7.11 -19.96 3.29
C GLU A 105 -6.47 -18.64 2.84
N SER A 106 -7.16 -17.52 3.05
CA SER A 106 -6.64 -16.19 2.73
C SER A 106 -5.35 -15.86 3.49
N PHE A 107 -5.22 -16.30 4.74
CA PHE A 107 -4.02 -16.11 5.55
C PHE A 107 -2.85 -16.96 5.03
N ILE A 108 -3.11 -18.20 4.61
CA ILE A 108 -2.10 -19.07 4.01
C ILE A 108 -1.62 -18.48 2.68
N ASP A 109 -2.52 -18.00 1.83
CA ASP A 109 -2.16 -17.35 0.57
C ASP A 109 -1.36 -16.07 0.78
N LEU A 110 -1.75 -15.26 1.77
CA LEU A 110 -0.99 -14.09 2.17
C LEU A 110 0.42 -14.49 2.63
N MET A 111 0.54 -15.52 3.47
CA MET A 111 1.83 -16.01 3.95
C MET A 111 2.71 -16.51 2.80
N ASN A 112 2.15 -17.27 1.87
CA ASN A 112 2.86 -17.75 0.68
C ASN A 112 3.35 -16.59 -0.21
N LYS A 113 2.53 -15.54 -0.39
CA LYS A 113 2.94 -14.34 -1.12
C LYS A 113 4.03 -13.55 -0.40
N LEU A 114 3.94 -13.43 0.92
CA LEU A 114 4.97 -12.78 1.72
C LEU A 114 6.28 -13.56 1.68
N ASP A 115 6.24 -14.89 1.74
CA ASP A 115 7.41 -15.76 1.56
C ASP A 115 8.00 -15.62 0.14
N GLU A 116 7.16 -15.60 -0.89
CA GLU A 116 7.61 -15.34 -2.27
C GLU A 116 8.30 -13.99 -2.40
N PHE A 117 7.77 -12.95 -1.76
CA PHE A 117 8.38 -11.63 -1.73
C PHE A 117 9.72 -11.62 -0.99
N ASP A 118 9.82 -12.34 0.13
CA ASP A 118 11.08 -12.48 0.86
C ASP A 118 12.13 -13.24 0.04
N ARG A 119 11.76 -14.38 -0.55
CA ARG A 119 12.65 -15.18 -1.43
C ARG A 119 13.13 -14.41 -2.65
N LYS A 120 12.27 -13.57 -3.24
CA LYS A 120 12.66 -12.67 -4.34
C LYS A 120 13.47 -11.47 -3.87
N GLY A 121 13.64 -11.29 -2.55
CA GLY A 121 14.46 -10.25 -1.96
C GLY A 121 13.77 -8.87 -1.88
N TYR A 122 12.45 -8.79 -2.03
CA TYR A 122 11.73 -7.50 -1.97
C TYR A 122 11.91 -6.80 -0.63
N PHE A 123 11.88 -7.52 0.49
CA PHE A 123 12.11 -6.93 1.82
C PHE A 123 13.55 -6.44 1.98
N THR A 124 14.52 -7.19 1.46
CA THR A 124 15.93 -6.76 1.46
C THR A 124 16.12 -5.52 0.60
N PHE A 125 15.55 -5.48 -0.60
CA PHE A 125 15.58 -4.32 -1.47
C PHE A 125 14.92 -3.10 -0.83
N ALA A 126 13.73 -3.25 -0.25
CA ALA A 126 13.02 -2.17 0.44
C ALA A 126 13.82 -1.64 1.64
N LYS A 127 14.48 -2.53 2.40
CA LYS A 127 15.35 -2.16 3.51
C LYS A 127 16.56 -1.35 3.04
N GLU A 128 17.23 -1.78 1.97
CA GLU A 128 18.37 -1.04 1.41
C GLU A 128 17.93 0.29 0.80
N LEU A 129 16.78 0.33 0.11
CA LEU A 129 16.19 1.56 -0.39
C LEU A 129 15.91 2.54 0.76
N GLY A 130 15.34 2.06 1.87
CA GLY A 130 15.12 2.85 3.06
C GLY A 130 16.40 3.47 3.63
N LYS A 131 17.51 2.72 3.66
CA LYS A 131 18.82 3.27 4.08
C LYS A 131 19.35 4.32 3.11
N VAL A 132 19.13 4.14 1.81
CA VAL A 132 19.52 5.15 0.80
C VAL A 132 18.68 6.41 1.00
N THR A 133 17.36 6.28 1.19
CA THR A 133 16.47 7.40 1.48
C THR A 133 16.87 8.11 2.76
N ASP A 134 17.18 7.38 3.84
CA ASP A 134 17.64 7.94 5.10
C ASP A 134 18.93 8.77 4.91
N ARG A 135 19.94 8.21 4.23
CA ARG A 135 21.16 8.95 3.89
C ARG A 135 20.90 10.18 3.04
N VAL A 136 19.97 10.11 2.09
CA VAL A 136 19.59 11.25 1.26
C VAL A 136 18.95 12.33 2.13
N VAL A 137 18.00 11.97 2.99
CA VAL A 137 17.32 12.92 3.89
C VAL A 137 18.29 13.52 4.92
N THR A 138 19.28 12.76 5.41
CA THR A 138 20.27 13.29 6.36
C THR A 138 21.37 14.12 5.69
N SER A 139 21.68 13.85 4.42
CA SER A 139 22.79 14.51 3.71
C SER A 139 22.35 15.70 2.87
N PHE A 140 21.06 15.78 2.53
CA PHE A 140 20.50 16.86 1.74
C PHE A 140 19.46 17.61 2.55
N SER A 141 19.55 18.94 2.56
CA SER A 141 18.53 19.78 3.17
C SER A 141 17.23 19.74 2.35
N PRO A 142 16.08 20.09 2.94
CA PRO A 142 14.83 20.25 2.19
C PRO A 142 14.96 21.19 0.99
N GLU A 143 15.74 22.27 1.11
CA GLU A 143 16.08 23.15 -0.01
C GLU A 143 16.83 22.43 -1.15
N ASP A 144 17.73 21.51 -0.84
CA ASP A 144 18.48 20.75 -1.86
C ASP A 144 17.57 19.81 -2.64
N VAL A 145 16.65 19.14 -1.94
CA VAL A 145 15.63 18.29 -2.57
C VAL A 145 14.71 19.11 -3.47
N LYS A 146 14.34 20.32 -3.04
CA LYS A 146 13.52 21.23 -3.83
C LYS A 146 14.23 21.67 -5.11
N LYS A 147 15.50 22.11 -5.01
CA LYS A 147 16.32 22.50 -6.17
C LYS A 147 16.54 21.33 -7.12
N PHE A 148 16.70 20.11 -6.59
CA PHE A 148 16.80 18.90 -7.40
C PHE A 148 15.49 18.63 -8.16
N GLY A 149 14.35 18.72 -7.48
CA GLY A 149 13.03 18.58 -8.10
C GLY A 149 12.76 19.61 -9.20
N GLU A 150 13.15 20.87 -8.99
CA GLU A 150 13.02 21.95 -9.98
C GLU A 150 13.87 21.69 -11.25
N ASN A 151 14.99 20.98 -11.12
CA ASN A 151 15.93 20.71 -12.21
C ASN A 151 15.91 19.26 -12.71
N ILE A 152 14.97 18.43 -12.25
CA ILE A 152 14.97 16.99 -12.51
C ILE A 152 14.89 16.65 -14.00
N VAL A 153 14.10 17.41 -14.77
CA VAL A 153 13.97 17.22 -16.23
C VAL A 153 15.30 17.47 -16.94
N THR A 154 16.01 18.54 -16.56
CA THR A 154 17.33 18.87 -17.11
C THR A 154 18.33 17.76 -16.80
N ILE A 155 18.38 17.30 -15.54
CA ILE A 155 19.28 16.23 -15.10
C ILE A 155 19.00 14.93 -15.86
N ILE A 156 17.72 14.53 -15.99
CA ILE A 156 17.34 13.34 -16.75
C ILE A 156 17.73 13.47 -18.23
N ASN A 157 17.52 14.64 -18.84
CA ASN A 157 17.93 14.88 -20.23
C ASN A 157 19.46 14.82 -20.40
N THR A 158 20.21 15.37 -19.45
CA THR A 158 21.68 15.27 -19.45
C THR A 158 22.13 13.81 -19.34
N ILE A 159 21.56 13.04 -18.41
CA ILE A 159 21.87 11.60 -18.27
C ILE A 159 21.53 10.87 -19.57
N LYS A 160 20.34 11.10 -20.13
CA LYS A 160 19.92 10.52 -21.41
C LYS A 160 20.92 10.82 -22.52
N ASN A 161 21.38 12.07 -22.62
CA ASN A 161 22.37 12.50 -23.60
C ASN A 161 23.74 11.86 -23.37
N LEU A 162 24.18 11.69 -22.13
CA LEU A 162 25.44 11.01 -21.79
C LEU A 162 25.37 9.50 -22.05
N THR A 163 24.20 8.89 -21.89
CA THR A 163 23.95 7.47 -22.20
C THR A 163 23.75 7.18 -23.68
N GLN A 164 23.87 8.19 -24.56
CA GLN A 164 23.80 7.96 -26.00
C GLN A 164 24.96 7.06 -26.45
N PRO A 165 24.71 6.08 -27.34
CA PRO A 165 25.73 5.11 -27.78
C PRO A 165 27.03 5.77 -28.26
N GLU A 166 26.93 6.89 -28.97
CA GLU A 166 28.06 7.62 -29.55
C GLU A 166 28.98 8.20 -28.47
N ILE A 167 28.41 8.75 -27.39
CA ILE A 167 29.14 9.33 -26.25
C ILE A 167 29.80 8.21 -25.44
N LEU A 168 29.05 7.13 -25.15
CA LEU A 168 29.58 5.97 -24.42
C LEU A 168 30.72 5.31 -25.18
N GLN A 169 30.60 5.15 -26.50
CA GLN A 169 31.64 4.58 -27.33
C GLN A 169 32.90 5.46 -27.34
N THR A 170 32.72 6.78 -27.43
CA THR A 170 33.84 7.74 -27.36
C THR A 170 34.55 7.69 -26.02
N ALA A 171 33.80 7.65 -24.91
CA ALA A 171 34.35 7.51 -23.57
C ALA A 171 35.13 6.20 -23.40
N ASN A 172 34.58 5.08 -23.87
CA ASN A 172 35.25 3.78 -23.84
C ASN A 172 36.54 3.77 -24.67
N ASN A 173 36.53 4.37 -25.86
CA ASN A 173 37.71 4.50 -26.72
C ASN A 173 38.79 5.36 -26.05
N ALA A 174 38.41 6.49 -25.44
CA ALA A 174 39.34 7.34 -24.70
C ALA A 174 39.96 6.62 -23.49
N LEU A 175 39.18 5.85 -22.75
CA LEU A 175 39.67 5.01 -21.64
C LEU A 175 40.62 3.92 -22.11
N ALA A 176 40.34 3.29 -23.26
CA ALA A 176 41.22 2.29 -23.86
C ALA A 176 42.56 2.93 -24.28
N VAL A 177 42.53 4.11 -24.88
CA VAL A 177 43.74 4.88 -25.22
C VAL A 177 44.51 5.22 -23.93
N TYR A 178 43.87 5.80 -22.91
CA TYR A 178 44.54 6.17 -21.66
C TYR A 178 45.24 4.99 -20.98
N LYS A 179 44.59 3.81 -20.90
CA LYS A 179 45.20 2.59 -20.35
C LYS A 179 46.42 2.12 -21.12
N ASN A 180 46.49 2.39 -22.42
CA ASN A 180 47.56 1.95 -23.30
C ASN A 180 48.72 2.96 -23.41
N ILE A 181 48.54 4.20 -22.94
CA ILE A 181 49.64 5.16 -22.90
C ILE A 181 50.37 4.98 -21.55
N ASN A 182 51.43 4.16 -21.54
CA ASN A 182 52.44 4.20 -20.49
C ASN A 182 53.23 5.50 -20.62
N ILE A 183 52.71 6.58 -20.03
CA ILE A 183 53.38 7.89 -19.99
C ILE A 183 54.44 7.85 -18.88
N ASP A 184 55.57 7.20 -19.14
CA ASP A 184 56.82 7.45 -18.41
C ASP A 184 57.63 8.41 -19.28
N VAL A 185 57.34 9.71 -19.19
CA VAL A 185 58.13 10.75 -19.89
C VAL A 185 59.42 10.97 -19.12
N ASN A 186 60.30 9.98 -19.14
CA ASN A 186 61.63 10.07 -18.56
C ASN A 186 62.67 10.64 -19.55
N GLU A 187 62.31 10.79 -20.83
CA GLU A 187 63.20 11.36 -21.84
C GLU A 187 62.92 12.85 -22.10
N LYS A 188 63.98 13.66 -22.03
CA LYS A 188 63.93 15.10 -22.37
C LYS A 188 63.60 15.26 -23.85
N ILE A 189 62.35 15.64 -24.14
CA ILE A 189 61.90 15.92 -25.51
C ILE A 189 62.61 17.18 -26.03
N SER A 190 63.35 17.06 -27.13
CA SER A 190 64.01 18.20 -27.79
C SER A 190 63.01 19.06 -28.57
N LEU A 191 63.17 20.40 -28.51
CA LEU A 191 62.32 21.37 -29.22
C LEU A 191 62.23 21.12 -30.73
N ILE A 192 63.31 20.64 -31.35
CA ILE A 192 63.35 20.31 -32.78
C ILE A 192 62.49 19.07 -33.07
N ARG A 193 62.51 18.07 -32.18
CA ARG A 193 61.67 16.88 -32.32
C ARG A 193 60.20 17.24 -32.20
N LEU A 194 59.82 18.11 -31.25
CA LEU A 194 58.45 18.63 -31.14
C LEU A 194 57.97 19.34 -32.41
N LEU A 195 58.80 20.21 -33.00
CA LEU A 195 58.46 20.89 -34.25
C LEU A 195 58.28 19.91 -35.42
N LYS A 196 59.09 18.86 -35.48
CA LYS A 196 58.94 17.79 -36.47
C LYS A 196 57.66 16.98 -36.24
N GLU A 197 57.32 16.72 -34.98
CA GLU A 197 56.12 15.97 -34.58
C GLU A 197 54.83 16.72 -34.96
N ILE A 198 54.81 18.04 -34.81
CA ILE A 198 53.67 18.88 -35.25
C ILE A 198 53.43 18.76 -36.77
N ASN A 199 54.48 18.49 -37.54
CA ASN A 199 54.40 18.37 -38.99
C ASN A 199 53.86 16.99 -39.44
N THR A 200 53.72 16.03 -38.53
CA THR A 200 53.19 14.69 -38.83
C THR A 200 51.73 14.75 -39.31
N PRO A 201 51.32 13.85 -40.22
CA PRO A 201 49.94 13.84 -40.74
C PRO A 201 48.89 13.60 -39.64
N GLU A 202 49.23 12.86 -38.60
CA GLU A 202 48.36 12.57 -37.45
C GLU A 202 48.06 13.86 -36.65
N VAL A 203 49.11 14.61 -36.26
CA VAL A 203 48.95 15.85 -35.49
C VAL A 203 48.27 16.93 -36.31
N LYS A 204 48.61 17.06 -37.60
CA LYS A 204 47.91 18.01 -38.50
C LYS A 204 46.43 17.70 -38.66
N ARG A 205 46.06 16.42 -38.80
CA ARG A 205 44.65 16.01 -38.84
C ARG A 205 43.95 16.35 -37.52
N GLY A 206 44.58 16.05 -36.38
CA GLY A 206 44.06 16.42 -35.06
C GLY A 206 43.83 17.93 -34.89
N LEU A 207 44.81 18.75 -35.28
CA LEU A 207 44.69 20.22 -35.28
C LEU A 207 43.58 20.72 -36.20
N TYR A 208 43.43 20.12 -37.39
CA TYR A 208 42.35 20.45 -38.31
C TYR A 208 40.97 20.13 -37.70
N TYR A 209 40.81 18.96 -37.06
CA TYR A 209 39.58 18.60 -36.34
C TYR A 209 39.28 19.58 -35.21
N ALA A 210 40.28 19.96 -34.41
CA ALA A 210 40.10 20.94 -33.34
C ALA A 210 39.63 22.30 -33.88
N ILE A 211 40.21 22.76 -34.99
CA ILE A 211 39.79 24.00 -35.65
C ILE A 211 38.35 23.89 -36.16
N GLN A 212 37.96 22.77 -36.77
CA GLN A 212 36.59 22.57 -37.26
C GLN A 212 35.57 22.48 -36.12
N PHE A 213 35.92 21.81 -35.02
CA PHE A 213 35.09 21.76 -33.83
C PHE A 213 34.83 23.16 -33.26
N LEU A 214 35.88 23.98 -33.12
CA LEU A 214 35.75 25.36 -32.65
C LEU A 214 34.90 26.23 -33.58
N LYS A 215 35.03 26.05 -34.91
CA LYS A 215 34.18 26.74 -35.88
C LYS A 215 32.71 26.37 -35.73
N ASN A 216 32.41 25.08 -35.57
CA ASN A 216 31.04 24.61 -35.42
C ASN A 216 30.41 25.09 -34.10
N MET A 217 31.17 25.06 -32.99
CA MET A 217 30.71 25.58 -31.70
C MET A 217 30.38 27.08 -31.77
N SER A 218 31.23 27.87 -32.45
CA SER A 218 30.98 29.30 -32.65
C SER A 218 29.75 29.58 -33.54
N ASN A 219 29.51 28.75 -34.56
CA ASN A 219 28.35 28.92 -35.44
C ASN A 219 27.05 28.53 -34.75
N GLN A 220 27.03 27.45 -33.98
CA GLN A 220 25.86 27.03 -33.19
C GLN A 220 25.46 28.10 -32.16
N GLN A 221 26.46 28.70 -31.49
CA GLN A 221 26.22 29.82 -30.57
C GLN A 221 25.68 31.09 -31.27
N LYS A 222 25.97 31.29 -32.57
CA LYS A 222 25.38 32.39 -33.37
C LYS A 222 23.95 32.09 -33.80
N GLU A 223 23.63 30.84 -34.11
CA GLU A 223 22.27 30.41 -34.47
C GLU A 223 21.30 30.54 -33.29
N ASP A 224 21.70 30.10 -32.10
CA ASP A 224 20.91 30.25 -30.86
C ASP A 224 20.63 31.73 -30.50
N ASN A 225 21.61 32.61 -30.74
CA ASN A 225 21.46 34.05 -30.51
C ASN A 225 20.54 34.74 -31.55
N ASN A 226 20.47 34.23 -32.78
CA ASN A 226 19.57 34.76 -33.81
C ASN A 226 18.12 34.26 -33.65
N ALA A 227 17.93 33.01 -33.22
CA ALA A 227 16.61 32.48 -32.90
C ALA A 227 15.94 33.26 -31.76
N ASN A 228 16.69 33.61 -30.71
CA ASN A 228 16.17 34.42 -29.60
C ASN A 228 15.83 35.88 -29.97
N LYS A 229 16.50 36.46 -30.98
CA LYS A 229 16.15 37.79 -31.50
C LYS A 229 14.89 37.81 -32.35
N THR A 230 14.54 36.69 -32.97
CA THR A 230 13.37 36.59 -33.87
C THR A 230 12.07 36.38 -33.08
N ASN A 231 12.15 35.76 -31.90
CA ASN A 231 11.04 35.63 -30.94
C ASN A 231 10.80 36.86 -30.04
N SER A 232 11.57 37.94 -30.21
CA SER A 232 11.46 39.19 -29.43
C SER A 232 10.91 40.37 -30.23
N ARG A 233 10.27 40.12 -31.39
CA ARG A 233 9.50 41.08 -32.19
C ARG A 233 8.08 40.59 -32.33
#